data_AF-A0A6M0STD2-F1
#
_entry.id   AF-A0A6M0STD2-F1
#
_cell.length_a   1.000
_cell.length_b   1.000
_cell.length_c   1.000
_cell.angle_alpha   90.00
_cell.angle_beta   90.00
_cell.angle_gamma   90.00
#
_symmetry.space_group_name_H-M   'P 1'
#
loop_
_entity.id
_entity.type
_entity.pdbx_description
1 polymer ?
#
loop_
_entity_poly.entity_id
_entity_poly.type
_entity_poly.pdbx_seq_one_letter_code
_entity_poly.pdbx_strand_id
1 'polypeptide(L)'
;MERVVKGLMGYGAEKDGKPATHVILTVEEYANILKQVRTAEYTAENIKITANNQIKVYKKQSDEIIEKEKENFQNEICSIQYDLTIANREIDRLSNLNANLLRISRERANSKRGLKPKKAHHGYIVLDSQQNYYNHRWYNGRKSVVDSFPCWKVRIQSPYDCSIPFNIITKNIKEDLLIFGTSLGIKRIYKNIEDKSIKDIRAFWDKEDNFIFKTNYKSNYKAGLWEIEYWVRGSITVPEDMRVKQK
;
A
#
# COMPACT_ATOMS: atom_id res chain seq x y z
N MET A 1 -40.12 -18.65 71.44
CA MET A 1 -40.95 -17.76 70.62
C MET A 1 -42.36 -18.30 70.64
N GLU A 2 -43.30 -17.57 71.24
CA GLU A 2 -44.70 -17.99 71.38
C GLU A 2 -45.59 -17.19 70.43
N ARG A 3 -46.48 -17.87 69.69
CA ARG A 3 -47.43 -17.24 68.77
C ARG A 3 -48.73 -16.95 69.51
N VAL A 4 -49.22 -15.72 69.45
CA VAL A 4 -50.34 -15.25 70.29
C VAL A 4 -51.37 -14.41 69.52
N VAL A 5 -52.59 -14.31 70.07
CA VAL A 5 -53.69 -13.50 69.54
C VAL A 5 -54.02 -12.37 70.53
N LYS A 6 -54.22 -11.14 70.03
CA LYS A 6 -54.60 -9.97 70.84
C LYS A 6 -56.09 -10.01 71.20
N GLY A 7 -56.41 -10.00 72.48
CA GLY A 7 -57.76 -9.92 73.02
C GLY A 7 -57.97 -8.69 73.92
N LEU A 8 -59.19 -8.53 74.47
CA LEU A 8 -59.55 -7.41 75.35
C LEU A 8 -58.71 -7.32 76.64
N MET A 9 -58.18 -8.44 77.11
CA MET A 9 -57.45 -8.56 78.39
C MET A 9 -55.96 -8.90 78.20
N GLY A 10 -55.41 -8.68 76.99
CA GLY A 10 -54.00 -8.90 76.69
C GLY A 10 -53.77 -9.96 75.61
N TYR A 11 -52.63 -10.65 75.70
CA TYR A 11 -52.19 -11.66 74.72
C TYR A 11 -52.41 -13.08 75.26
N GLY A 12 -52.91 -13.98 74.42
CA GLY A 12 -53.05 -15.41 74.75
C GLY A 12 -52.61 -16.31 73.61
N ALA A 13 -52.24 -17.56 73.92
CA ALA A 13 -51.72 -18.54 72.96
C ALA A 13 -52.63 -18.76 71.74
N GLU A 14 -52.00 -19.02 70.58
CA GLU A 14 -52.69 -19.41 69.34
C GLU A 14 -53.59 -20.64 69.55
N LYS A 15 -54.80 -20.61 68.97
CA LYS A 15 -55.81 -21.68 69.06
C LYS A 15 -56.36 -21.98 67.67
N ASP A 16 -56.76 -23.23 67.44
CA ASP A 16 -57.29 -23.66 66.14
C ASP A 16 -58.46 -22.77 65.67
N GLY A 17 -58.36 -22.29 64.43
CA GLY A 17 -59.36 -21.43 63.80
C GLY A 17 -59.15 -19.92 63.91
N LYS A 18 -58.12 -19.44 64.63
CA LYS A 18 -57.70 -18.02 64.60
C LYS A 18 -56.18 -17.91 64.44
N PRO A 19 -55.67 -17.49 63.26
CA PRO A 19 -54.23 -17.39 63.04
C PRO A 19 -53.61 -16.39 64.03
N ALA A 20 -52.43 -16.72 64.57
CA ALA A 20 -51.71 -15.82 65.44
C ALA A 20 -51.46 -14.47 64.77
N THR A 21 -51.68 -13.39 65.53
CA THR A 21 -51.49 -12.01 65.06
C THR A 21 -50.19 -11.40 65.57
N HIS A 22 -49.62 -11.96 66.65
CA HIS A 22 -48.42 -11.44 67.31
C HIS A 22 -47.51 -12.60 67.74
N VAL A 23 -46.28 -12.24 68.08
CA VAL A 23 -45.25 -13.15 68.60
C VAL A 23 -44.67 -12.55 69.87
N ILE A 24 -44.57 -13.35 70.94
CA ILE A 24 -43.90 -12.99 72.19
C ILE A 24 -42.57 -13.76 72.27
N LEU A 25 -41.52 -13.04 72.62
CA LEU A 25 -40.18 -13.58 72.79
C LEU A 25 -39.79 -13.51 74.27
N THR A 26 -38.99 -14.48 74.71
CA THR A 26 -38.28 -14.31 75.98
C THR A 26 -37.20 -13.25 75.82
N VAL A 27 -36.74 -12.67 76.92
CA VAL A 27 -35.67 -11.66 76.92
C VAL A 27 -34.39 -12.21 76.25
N GLU A 28 -34.08 -13.49 76.48
CA GLU A 28 -32.93 -14.17 75.90
C GLU A 28 -33.07 -14.37 74.38
N GLU A 29 -34.25 -14.82 73.93
CA GLU A 29 -34.52 -14.98 72.49
C GLU A 29 -34.46 -13.64 71.74
N TYR A 30 -35.01 -12.57 72.33
CA TYR A 30 -34.91 -11.23 71.78
C TYR A 30 -33.46 -10.73 71.73
N ALA A 31 -32.69 -10.94 72.80
CA ALA A 31 -31.27 -10.57 72.84
C ALA A 31 -30.44 -11.32 71.79
N ASN A 32 -30.74 -12.60 71.55
CA ASN A 32 -30.06 -13.41 70.54
C ASN A 32 -30.38 -12.94 69.11
N ILE A 33 -31.63 -12.60 68.81
CA ILE A 33 -32.02 -12.00 67.53
C ILE A 33 -31.27 -10.67 67.31
N LEU A 34 -31.23 -9.79 68.32
CA LEU A 34 -30.48 -8.53 68.22
C LEU A 34 -28.97 -8.74 68.02
N LYS A 35 -28.40 -9.84 68.53
CA LYS A 35 -27.00 -10.21 68.30
C LYS A 35 -26.79 -10.70 66.87
N GLN A 36 -27.69 -11.52 66.34
CA GLN A 36 -27.63 -12.01 64.96
C GLN A 36 -27.78 -10.87 63.96
N VAL A 37 -28.73 -9.95 64.16
CA VAL A 37 -28.92 -8.77 63.31
C VAL A 37 -27.65 -7.92 63.28
N ARG A 38 -27.09 -7.58 64.46
CA ARG A 38 -25.83 -6.83 64.54
C ARG A 38 -24.66 -7.53 63.84
N THR A 39 -24.58 -8.85 63.96
CA THR A 39 -23.51 -9.64 63.31
C THR A 39 -23.69 -9.65 61.80
N ALA A 40 -24.93 -9.79 61.31
CA ALA A 40 -25.25 -9.76 59.88
C ALA A 40 -24.98 -8.38 59.28
N GLU A 41 -25.39 -7.30 59.94
CA GLU A 41 -25.12 -5.91 59.52
C GLU A 41 -23.61 -5.64 59.46
N TYR A 42 -22.87 -6.01 60.52
CA TYR A 42 -21.41 -5.87 60.56
C TYR A 42 -20.73 -6.65 59.44
N THR A 43 -21.18 -7.88 59.17
CA THR A 43 -20.64 -8.72 58.10
C THR A 43 -20.93 -8.13 56.73
N ALA A 44 -22.15 -7.65 56.49
CA ALA A 44 -22.54 -7.02 55.23
C ALA A 44 -21.69 -5.76 54.96
N GLU A 45 -21.49 -4.91 55.98
CA GLU A 45 -20.69 -3.70 55.83
C GLU A 45 -19.20 -4.04 55.59
N ASN A 46 -18.65 -5.03 56.28
CA ASN A 46 -17.28 -5.50 56.04
C ASN A 46 -17.08 -6.09 54.64
N ILE A 47 -18.04 -6.87 54.14
CA ILE A 47 -17.99 -7.39 52.76
C ILE A 47 -17.98 -6.23 51.77
N LYS A 48 -18.84 -5.23 51.97
CA LYS A 48 -18.89 -4.03 51.13
C LYS A 48 -17.59 -3.24 51.16
N ILE A 49 -17.00 -3.02 52.33
CA ILE A 49 -15.71 -2.34 52.48
C ILE A 49 -14.62 -3.14 51.76
N THR A 50 -14.57 -4.45 51.96
CA THR A 50 -13.56 -5.34 51.35
C THR A 50 -13.67 -5.34 49.84
N ALA A 51 -14.88 -5.48 49.30
CA ALA A 51 -15.14 -5.44 47.86
C ALA A 51 -14.74 -4.08 47.26
N ASN A 52 -15.08 -2.97 47.92
CA ASN A 52 -14.69 -1.64 47.47
C ASN A 52 -13.16 -1.45 47.48
N ASN A 53 -12.47 -1.97 48.49
CA ASN A 53 -11.01 -1.92 48.55
C ASN A 53 -10.38 -2.76 47.45
N GLN A 54 -10.90 -3.95 47.17
CA GLN A 54 -10.45 -4.79 46.06
C GLN A 54 -10.65 -4.08 44.72
N ILE A 55 -11.82 -3.50 44.47
CA ILE A 55 -12.10 -2.73 43.25
C ILE A 55 -11.11 -1.57 43.10
N LYS A 56 -10.80 -0.84 44.18
CA LYS A 56 -9.81 0.24 44.15
C LYS A 56 -8.42 -0.26 43.79
N VAL A 57 -7.99 -1.38 44.35
CA VAL A 57 -6.68 -2.00 44.05
C VAL A 57 -6.63 -2.45 42.59
N TYR A 58 -7.64 -3.15 42.10
CA TYR A 58 -7.69 -3.60 40.70
C TYR A 58 -7.70 -2.43 39.72
N LYS A 59 -8.46 -1.36 40.02
CA LYS A 59 -8.44 -0.14 39.21
C LYS A 59 -7.03 0.46 39.15
N LYS A 60 -6.40 0.65 40.32
CA LYS A 60 -5.04 1.19 40.38
C LYS A 60 -4.03 0.35 39.59
N GLN A 61 -4.07 -0.97 39.74
CA GLN A 61 -3.20 -1.88 38.99
C GLN A 61 -3.45 -1.82 37.48
N SER A 62 -4.73 -1.79 37.07
CA SER A 62 -5.09 -1.66 35.67
C SER A 62 -4.60 -0.32 35.08
N ASP A 63 -4.77 0.77 35.82
CA ASP A 63 -4.32 2.10 35.39
C ASP A 63 -2.79 2.15 35.26
N GLU A 64 -2.05 1.55 36.21
CA GLU A 64 -0.58 1.43 36.15
C GLU A 64 -0.11 0.63 34.93
N ILE A 65 -0.78 -0.47 34.60
CA ILE A 65 -0.46 -1.28 33.40
C ILE A 65 -0.73 -0.47 32.14
N ILE A 66 -1.90 0.17 32.04
CA ILE A 66 -2.28 0.98 30.89
C ILE A 66 -1.27 2.12 30.67
N GLU A 67 -0.85 2.80 31.74
CA GLU A 67 0.08 3.93 31.61
C GLU A 67 1.46 3.47 31.18
N LYS A 68 1.94 2.35 31.74
CA LYS A 68 3.22 1.75 31.31
C LYS A 68 3.18 1.29 29.85
N GLU A 69 2.08 0.69 29.40
CA GLU A 69 1.91 0.31 28.00
C GLU A 69 1.86 1.53 27.08
N LYS A 70 1.15 2.60 27.47
CA LYS A 70 1.16 3.86 26.72
C LYS A 70 2.55 4.45 26.58
N GLU A 71 3.32 4.50 27.67
CA GLU A 71 4.71 5.00 27.64
C GLU A 71 5.58 4.15 26.70
N ASN A 72 5.48 2.83 26.78
CA ASN A 72 6.20 1.92 25.88
C ASN A 72 5.83 2.17 24.42
N PHE A 73 4.54 2.24 24.10
CA PHE A 73 4.08 2.50 22.73
C PHE A 73 4.51 3.88 22.24
N GLN A 74 4.47 4.91 23.09
CA GLN A 74 4.96 6.24 22.72
C GLN A 74 6.45 6.23 22.40
N ASN A 75 7.26 5.54 23.22
CA ASN A 75 8.69 5.40 22.97
C ASN A 75 8.97 4.64 21.66
N GLU A 76 8.25 3.54 21.39
CA GLU A 76 8.36 2.80 20.13
C GLU A 76 7.96 3.66 18.92
N ILE A 77 6.85 4.40 19.01
CA ILE A 77 6.39 5.31 17.96
C ILE A 77 7.45 6.38 17.69
N CYS A 78 8.02 7.00 18.74
CA CYS A 78 9.08 7.99 18.60
C CYS A 78 10.32 7.41 17.92
N SER A 79 10.74 6.18 18.29
CA SER A 79 11.86 5.50 17.65
C SER A 79 11.60 5.24 16.17
N ILE A 80 10.43 4.69 15.84
CA ILE A 80 10.05 4.40 14.44
C ILE A 80 9.97 5.68 13.62
N GLN A 81 9.39 6.75 14.18
CA GLN A 81 9.34 8.05 13.51
C GLN A 81 10.75 8.60 13.25
N TYR A 82 11.64 8.49 14.23
CA TYR A 82 13.03 8.90 14.07
C TYR A 82 13.71 8.12 12.93
N ASP A 83 13.63 6.79 12.94
CA ASP A 83 14.22 5.94 11.91
C ASP A 83 13.65 6.24 10.51
N LEU A 84 12.34 6.48 10.43
CA LEU A 84 11.67 6.87 9.19
C LEU A 84 12.17 8.22 8.67
N THR A 85 12.41 9.20 9.56
CA THR A 85 12.97 10.49 9.14
C THR A 85 14.40 10.36 8.61
N ILE A 86 15.22 9.50 9.22
CA ILE A 86 16.59 9.24 8.76
C ILE A 86 16.57 8.51 7.42
N ALA A 87 15.74 7.48 7.27
CA ALA A 87 15.59 6.74 6.02
C ALA A 87 15.14 7.65 4.87
N ASN A 88 14.16 8.52 5.10
CA ASN A 88 13.68 9.46 4.09
C ASN A 88 14.77 10.45 3.66
N ARG A 89 15.54 11.00 4.61
CA ARG A 89 16.68 11.88 4.29
C ARG A 89 17.73 11.16 3.44
N GLU A 90 17.99 9.89 3.74
CA GLU A 90 18.96 9.10 2.98
C GLU A 90 18.42 8.75 1.57
N ILE A 91 17.13 8.46 1.44
CA ILE A 91 16.48 8.28 0.12
C ILE A 91 16.62 9.55 -0.71
N ASP A 92 16.36 10.73 -0.13
CA ASP A 92 16.51 12.01 -0.83
C ASP A 92 17.97 12.25 -1.26
N ARG A 93 18.92 11.98 -0.37
CA ARG A 93 20.35 12.11 -0.67
C ARG A 93 20.77 11.19 -1.82
N LEU A 94 20.38 9.91 -1.78
CA LEU A 94 20.69 8.94 -2.81
C LEU A 94 19.97 9.25 -4.14
N SER A 95 18.73 9.72 -4.08
CA SER A 95 17.97 10.17 -5.25
C SER A 95 18.69 11.31 -5.97
N ASN A 96 19.15 12.32 -5.22
CA ASN A 96 19.92 13.44 -5.75
C ASN A 96 21.27 12.99 -6.35
N LEU A 97 21.98 12.09 -5.67
CA LEU A 97 23.24 11.54 -6.17
C LEU A 97 23.02 10.77 -7.48
N ASN A 98 22.00 9.92 -7.53
CA ASN A 98 21.65 9.14 -8.72
C ASN A 98 21.25 10.04 -9.89
N ALA A 99 20.42 11.06 -9.66
CA ALA A 99 20.05 12.03 -10.69
C ALA A 99 21.30 12.73 -11.29
N ASN A 100 22.25 13.10 -10.43
CA ASN A 100 23.50 13.71 -10.89
C ASN A 100 24.37 12.72 -11.69
N LEU A 101 24.47 11.46 -11.26
CA LEU A 101 25.21 10.42 -11.98
C LEU A 101 24.60 10.16 -13.37
N LEU A 102 23.27 10.04 -13.46
CA LEU A 102 22.57 9.88 -14.74
C LEU A 102 22.81 11.08 -15.67
N ARG A 103 22.74 12.30 -15.14
CA ARG A 103 23.05 13.53 -15.89
C ARG A 103 24.48 13.50 -16.45
N ILE A 104 25.47 13.20 -15.62
CA ILE A 104 26.89 13.15 -16.02
C ILE A 104 27.11 12.05 -17.07
N SER A 105 26.52 10.87 -16.87
CA SER A 105 26.61 9.75 -17.81
C SER A 105 26.05 10.14 -19.18
N ARG A 106 24.85 10.74 -19.22
CA ARG A 106 24.24 11.28 -20.43
C ARG A 106 25.13 12.32 -21.12
N GLU A 107 25.66 13.28 -20.38
CA GLU A 107 26.55 14.32 -20.94
C GLU A 107 27.83 13.74 -21.55
N ARG A 108 28.41 12.71 -20.91
CA ARG A 108 29.57 11.97 -21.43
C ARG A 108 29.21 11.19 -22.69
N ALA A 109 28.10 10.45 -22.69
CA ALA A 109 27.60 9.72 -23.86
C ALA A 109 27.32 10.67 -25.03
N ASN A 110 26.72 11.84 -24.76
CA ASN A 110 26.47 12.89 -25.75
C ASN A 110 27.78 13.43 -26.33
N SER A 111 28.75 13.75 -25.46
CA SER A 111 30.06 14.24 -25.88
C SER A 111 30.81 13.23 -26.75
N LYS A 112 30.83 11.95 -26.35
CA LYS A 112 31.48 10.85 -27.10
C LYS A 112 30.86 10.66 -28.49
N ARG A 113 29.56 10.93 -28.63
CA ARG A 113 28.79 10.82 -29.88
C ARG A 113 28.71 12.12 -30.68
N GLY A 114 29.31 13.22 -30.22
CA GLY A 114 29.29 14.51 -30.91
C GLY A 114 27.93 15.24 -30.91
N LEU A 115 27.04 14.87 -29.98
CA LEU A 115 25.72 15.50 -29.83
C LEU A 115 25.89 16.87 -29.17
N LYS A 116 25.37 17.92 -29.83
CA LYS A 116 25.51 19.31 -29.40
C LYS A 116 24.12 19.99 -29.31
N PRO A 117 23.86 20.80 -28.27
CA PRO A 117 24.71 21.04 -27.10
C PRO A 117 24.67 19.87 -26.09
N LYS A 118 25.84 19.43 -25.59
CA LYS A 118 25.96 18.17 -24.82
C LYS A 118 25.08 18.09 -23.56
N LYS A 119 24.81 19.22 -22.91
CA LYS A 119 24.07 19.32 -21.63
C LYS A 119 22.55 19.35 -21.82
N ALA A 120 22.06 20.00 -22.87
CA ALA A 120 20.63 20.12 -23.12
C ALA A 120 20.08 18.90 -23.88
N HIS A 121 20.91 18.29 -24.75
CA HIS A 121 20.48 17.16 -25.57
C HIS A 121 20.06 15.94 -24.70
N HIS A 122 18.86 15.41 -24.94
CA HIS A 122 18.31 14.27 -24.17
C HIS A 122 19.10 12.97 -24.39
N GLY A 123 19.82 12.86 -25.50
CA GLY A 123 20.84 11.82 -25.73
C GLY A 123 20.33 10.55 -26.40
N TYR A 124 19.07 10.54 -26.82
CA TYR A 124 18.52 9.50 -27.67
C TYR A 124 18.75 9.84 -29.14
N ILE A 125 19.13 8.84 -29.94
CA ILE A 125 19.30 8.98 -31.39
C ILE A 125 18.57 7.85 -32.10
N VAL A 126 17.91 8.17 -33.22
CA VAL A 126 17.29 7.17 -34.09
C VAL A 126 18.35 6.63 -35.04
N LEU A 127 18.62 5.33 -34.96
CA LEU A 127 19.59 4.63 -35.80
C LEU A 127 19.00 4.27 -37.16
N ASP A 128 17.79 3.73 -37.16
CA ASP A 128 17.04 3.37 -38.36
C ASP A 128 15.54 3.30 -38.09
N SER A 129 14.77 3.48 -39.15
CA SER A 129 13.33 3.24 -39.18
C SER A 129 13.01 2.45 -40.45
N GLN A 130 12.51 1.23 -40.28
CA GLN A 130 12.26 0.30 -41.38
C GLN A 130 10.79 -0.11 -41.42
N GLN A 131 10.18 -0.05 -42.59
CA GLN A 131 8.84 -0.59 -42.82
C GLN A 131 8.82 -2.10 -42.49
N ASN A 132 7.74 -2.55 -41.86
CA ASN A 132 7.56 -3.94 -41.46
C ASN A 132 6.07 -4.33 -41.44
N TYR A 133 5.79 -5.58 -41.07
CA TYR A 133 4.45 -6.08 -40.83
C TYR A 133 4.39 -6.82 -39.49
N TYR A 134 3.37 -6.50 -38.69
CA TYR A 134 3.04 -7.24 -37.49
C TYR A 134 2.03 -8.33 -37.86
N ASN A 135 2.44 -9.60 -37.72
CA ASN A 135 1.61 -10.75 -38.02
C ASN A 135 0.93 -11.25 -36.74
N HIS A 136 -0.38 -11.07 -36.64
CA HIS A 136 -1.18 -11.56 -35.51
C HIS A 136 -1.87 -12.87 -35.87
N ARG A 137 -1.55 -13.93 -35.14
CA ARG A 137 -2.16 -15.25 -35.30
C ARG A 137 -3.34 -15.40 -34.34
N TRP A 138 -4.49 -15.81 -34.88
CA TRP A 138 -5.69 -16.12 -34.10
C TRP A 138 -6.39 -17.36 -34.67
N TYR A 139 -7.41 -17.85 -33.96
CA TYR A 139 -8.14 -19.06 -34.34
C TYR A 139 -9.60 -18.74 -34.68
N ASN A 140 -10.04 -19.15 -35.86
CA ASN A 140 -11.43 -19.17 -36.25
C ASN A 140 -11.94 -20.62 -36.21
N GLY A 141 -12.54 -21.01 -35.09
CA GLY A 141 -12.80 -22.42 -34.79
C GLY A 141 -11.48 -23.22 -34.76
N ARG A 142 -11.37 -24.27 -35.59
CA ARG A 142 -10.14 -25.09 -35.70
C ARG A 142 -9.10 -24.52 -36.67
N LYS A 143 -9.42 -23.47 -37.42
CA LYS A 143 -8.51 -22.91 -38.45
C LYS A 143 -7.65 -21.81 -37.84
N SER A 144 -6.32 -21.93 -38.00
CA SER A 144 -5.40 -20.83 -37.69
C SER A 144 -5.41 -19.81 -38.83
N VAL A 145 -5.61 -18.54 -38.48
CA VAL A 145 -5.62 -17.40 -39.40
C VAL A 145 -4.54 -16.41 -38.95
N VAL A 146 -3.92 -15.74 -39.91
CA VAL A 146 -2.92 -14.70 -39.66
C VAL A 146 -3.37 -13.42 -40.34
N ASP A 147 -3.47 -12.35 -39.57
CA ASP A 147 -3.67 -11.00 -40.07
C ASP A 147 -2.35 -10.23 -40.02
N SER A 148 -1.96 -9.63 -41.15
CA SER A 148 -0.74 -8.83 -41.27
C SER A 148 -1.07 -7.35 -41.23
N PHE A 149 -0.48 -6.64 -40.28
CA PHE A 149 -0.70 -5.22 -40.06
C PHE A 149 0.55 -4.40 -40.43
N PRO A 150 0.48 -3.43 -41.35
CA PRO A 150 1.63 -2.62 -41.72
C PRO A 150 2.10 -1.79 -40.52
N CYS A 151 3.38 -1.87 -40.21
CA CYS A 151 4.02 -1.18 -39.09
C CYS A 151 5.45 -0.73 -39.45
N TRP A 152 6.15 -0.14 -38.49
CA TRP A 152 7.55 0.22 -38.62
C TRP A 152 8.34 -0.26 -37.41
N LYS A 153 9.56 -0.72 -37.64
CA LYS A 153 10.57 -0.96 -36.61
C LYS A 153 11.47 0.26 -36.53
N VAL A 154 11.50 0.89 -35.38
CA VAL A 154 12.35 2.04 -35.09
C VAL A 154 13.40 1.61 -34.09
N ARG A 155 14.67 1.69 -34.48
CA ARG A 155 15.78 1.42 -33.57
C ARG A 155 16.32 2.72 -33.02
N ILE A 156 16.32 2.85 -31.70
CA ILE A 156 16.79 4.04 -30.97
C ILE A 156 17.94 3.62 -30.06
N GLN A 157 19.02 4.38 -30.06
CA GLN A 157 20.09 4.22 -29.09
C GLN A 157 19.89 5.20 -27.94
N SER A 158 19.93 4.70 -26.71
CA SER A 158 19.81 5.49 -25.49
C SER A 158 21.15 6.12 -25.08
N PRO A 159 21.17 7.10 -24.15
CA PRO A 159 22.39 7.56 -23.51
C PRO A 159 22.91 6.64 -22.41
N TYR A 160 22.26 5.49 -22.16
CA TYR A 160 22.56 4.61 -21.04
C TYR A 160 23.55 3.51 -21.38
N ASP A 161 24.50 3.28 -20.47
CA ASP A 161 25.52 2.25 -20.61
C ASP A 161 24.92 0.84 -20.56
N CYS A 162 25.34 -0.03 -21.47
CA CYS A 162 24.84 -1.40 -21.57
C CYS A 162 25.22 -2.30 -20.39
N SER A 163 26.18 -1.91 -19.55
CA SER A 163 26.53 -2.61 -18.31
C SER A 163 25.49 -2.43 -17.20
N ILE A 164 24.63 -1.41 -17.29
CA ILE A 164 23.58 -1.18 -16.31
C ILE A 164 22.52 -2.28 -16.42
N PRO A 165 22.11 -2.92 -15.31
CA PRO A 165 21.07 -3.95 -15.32
C PRO A 165 19.76 -3.50 -15.97
N PHE A 166 19.15 -4.43 -16.73
CA PHE A 166 17.93 -4.21 -17.50
C PHE A 166 16.75 -3.72 -16.65
N ASN A 167 16.55 -4.31 -15.47
CA ASN A 167 15.46 -3.96 -14.55
C ASN A 167 15.55 -2.50 -14.05
N ILE A 168 16.77 -1.96 -13.94
CA ILE A 168 17.00 -0.57 -13.56
C ILE A 168 16.71 0.33 -14.76
N ILE A 169 17.32 0.04 -15.92
CA ILE A 169 17.32 0.98 -17.04
C ILE A 169 15.99 1.08 -17.78
N THR A 170 15.18 0.02 -17.76
CA THR A 170 13.86 0.03 -18.41
C THR A 170 12.92 1.06 -17.82
N LYS A 171 13.02 1.34 -16.51
CA LYS A 171 12.22 2.39 -15.87
C LYS A 171 12.61 3.76 -16.42
N ASN A 172 13.90 4.09 -16.38
CA ASN A 172 14.42 5.35 -16.90
C ASN A 172 14.09 5.56 -18.40
N ILE A 173 14.27 4.53 -19.22
CA ILE A 173 13.96 4.61 -20.66
C ILE A 173 12.46 4.88 -20.90
N LYS A 174 11.57 4.29 -20.11
CA LYS A 174 10.12 4.53 -20.22
C LYS A 174 9.75 5.95 -19.82
N GLU A 175 10.38 6.48 -18.77
CA GLU A 175 10.19 7.87 -18.33
C GLU A 175 10.71 8.85 -19.40
N ASP A 176 11.89 8.61 -19.95
CA ASP A 176 12.48 9.45 -21.01
C ASP A 176 11.64 9.43 -22.30
N LEU A 177 11.01 8.30 -22.62
CA LEU A 177 10.09 8.20 -23.77
C LEU A 177 8.90 9.16 -23.66
N LEU A 178 8.47 9.54 -22.46
CA LEU A 178 7.43 10.57 -22.30
C LEU A 178 7.92 11.96 -22.73
N ILE A 179 9.23 12.18 -22.72
CA ILE A 179 9.86 13.45 -23.10
C ILE A 179 10.10 13.49 -24.61
N PHE A 180 10.77 12.47 -25.17
CA PHE A 180 11.12 12.46 -26.60
C PHE A 180 10.08 11.80 -27.51
N GLY A 181 9.15 11.00 -26.98
CA GLY A 181 8.18 10.26 -27.80
C GLY A 181 7.29 11.18 -28.64
N THR A 182 6.88 12.32 -28.06
CA THR A 182 6.07 13.31 -28.77
C THR A 182 6.81 13.93 -29.96
N SER A 183 8.13 14.14 -29.87
CA SER A 183 8.91 14.68 -31.00
C SER A 183 9.03 13.69 -32.16
N LEU A 184 8.85 12.39 -31.90
CA LEU A 184 8.77 11.33 -32.91
C LEU A 184 7.35 11.15 -33.48
N GLY A 185 6.37 11.94 -33.03
CA GLY A 185 4.96 11.80 -33.42
C GLY A 185 4.24 10.63 -32.75
N ILE A 186 4.83 10.05 -31.69
CA ILE A 186 4.22 8.95 -30.94
C ILE A 186 3.25 9.54 -29.92
N LYS A 187 1.97 9.19 -30.04
CA LYS A 187 0.91 9.70 -29.15
C LYS A 187 0.62 8.77 -27.99
N ARG A 188 0.79 7.46 -28.18
CA ARG A 188 0.35 6.44 -27.21
C ARG A 188 1.27 5.22 -27.19
N ILE A 189 1.23 4.50 -26.07
CA ILE A 189 1.85 3.19 -25.91
C ILE A 189 0.73 2.19 -25.60
N TYR A 190 0.54 1.20 -26.48
CA TYR A 190 -0.31 0.06 -26.25
C TYR A 190 0.50 -1.10 -25.68
N LYS A 191 0.05 -1.64 -24.56
CA LYS A 191 0.62 -2.83 -23.95
C LYS A 191 -0.15 -4.07 -24.39
N ASN A 192 0.53 -5.21 -24.39
CA ASN A 192 -0.06 -6.53 -24.50
C ASN A 192 -0.94 -6.70 -25.76
N ILE A 193 -0.43 -6.26 -26.92
CA ILE A 193 -1.14 -6.45 -28.20
C ILE A 193 -1.34 -7.93 -28.53
N GLU A 194 -0.46 -8.79 -28.04
CA GLU A 194 -0.49 -10.25 -28.25
C GLU A 194 -1.72 -10.88 -27.56
N ASP A 195 -2.24 -10.25 -26.50
CA ASP A 195 -3.42 -10.73 -25.74
C ASP A 195 -4.76 -10.20 -26.30
N LYS A 196 -4.72 -9.30 -27.29
CA LYS A 196 -5.93 -8.64 -27.82
C LYS A 196 -6.60 -9.48 -28.90
N SER A 197 -7.94 -9.41 -28.94
CA SER A 197 -8.70 -10.03 -30.03
C SER A 197 -8.41 -9.34 -31.36
N ILE A 198 -8.55 -10.08 -32.47
CA ILE A 198 -8.38 -9.52 -33.81
C ILE A 198 -9.32 -8.32 -34.08
N LYS A 199 -10.54 -8.35 -33.53
CA LYS A 199 -11.52 -7.27 -33.65
C LYS A 199 -11.00 -5.99 -32.99
N ASP A 200 -10.41 -6.12 -31.80
CA ASP A 200 -9.84 -4.98 -31.08
C ASP A 200 -8.63 -4.42 -31.82
N ILE A 201 -7.75 -5.29 -32.33
CA ILE A 201 -6.55 -4.87 -33.08
C ILE A 201 -6.97 -4.03 -34.29
N ARG A 202 -7.88 -4.52 -35.13
CA ARG A 202 -8.38 -3.77 -36.29
C ARG A 202 -8.98 -2.41 -35.87
N ALA A 203 -9.80 -2.39 -34.82
CA ALA A 203 -10.48 -1.18 -34.36
C ALA A 203 -9.54 -0.04 -33.93
N PHE A 204 -8.34 -0.33 -33.41
CA PHE A 204 -7.36 0.71 -33.10
C PHE A 204 -6.28 0.89 -34.16
N TRP A 205 -6.02 -0.09 -35.03
CA TRP A 205 -5.02 0.02 -36.10
C TRP A 205 -5.41 1.02 -37.18
N ASP A 206 -6.72 1.14 -37.42
CA ASP A 206 -7.31 2.04 -38.41
C ASP A 206 -7.39 3.50 -37.93
N LYS A 207 -7.04 3.77 -36.66
CA LYS A 207 -6.98 5.14 -36.14
C LYS A 207 -5.77 5.89 -36.70
N GLU A 208 -5.88 7.22 -36.78
CA GLU A 208 -4.83 8.08 -37.33
C GLU A 208 -3.59 8.21 -36.43
N ASP A 209 -3.74 7.99 -35.12
CA ASP A 209 -2.67 8.20 -34.16
C ASP A 209 -1.55 7.16 -34.29
N ASN A 210 -0.29 7.61 -34.31
CA ASN A 210 0.84 6.69 -34.23
C ASN A 210 1.09 6.26 -32.78
N PHE A 211 1.31 4.97 -32.58
CA PHE A 211 1.50 4.37 -31.25
C PHE A 211 2.54 3.27 -31.28
N ILE A 212 3.22 3.08 -30.14
CA ILE A 212 4.08 1.91 -29.89
C ILE A 212 3.20 0.76 -29.41
N PHE A 213 3.41 -0.44 -29.93
CA PHE A 213 2.69 -1.65 -29.47
C PHE A 213 3.61 -2.80 -29.06
N LYS A 214 4.90 -2.73 -29.40
CA LYS A 214 5.92 -3.69 -28.97
C LYS A 214 7.24 -2.96 -28.73
N THR A 215 7.99 -3.42 -27.74
CA THR A 215 9.28 -2.83 -27.37
C THR A 215 10.26 -3.94 -27.03
N ASN A 216 11.38 -3.98 -27.73
CA ASN A 216 12.49 -4.87 -27.43
C ASN A 216 13.70 -4.06 -27.00
N TYR A 217 14.50 -4.60 -26.09
CA TYR A 217 15.72 -3.95 -25.60
C TYR A 217 16.91 -4.81 -25.97
N LYS A 218 18.02 -4.17 -26.32
CA LYS A 218 19.25 -4.81 -26.75
C LYS A 218 20.43 -4.13 -26.10
N SER A 219 21.27 -4.89 -25.42
CA SER A 219 22.59 -4.42 -24.97
C SER A 219 23.55 -4.44 -26.16
N ASN A 220 23.94 -3.26 -26.65
CA ASN A 220 24.92 -3.16 -27.73
C ASN A 220 26.32 -2.93 -27.15
N TYR A 221 27.06 -4.01 -26.91
CA TYR A 221 28.43 -3.95 -26.38
C TYR A 221 29.44 -3.28 -27.32
N LYS A 222 29.18 -3.26 -28.64
CA LYS A 222 30.03 -2.54 -29.60
C LYS A 222 29.91 -1.03 -29.42
N ALA A 223 28.68 -0.54 -29.22
CA ALA A 223 28.43 0.87 -28.92
C ALA A 223 28.68 1.23 -27.44
N GLY A 224 28.61 0.24 -26.56
CA GLY A 224 28.62 0.41 -25.10
C GLY A 224 27.30 0.94 -24.53
N LEU A 225 26.21 0.93 -25.31
CA LEU A 225 24.95 1.59 -24.96
C LEU A 225 23.75 0.66 -25.16
N TRP A 226 22.69 0.91 -24.41
CA TRP A 226 21.40 0.25 -24.62
C TRP A 226 20.72 0.77 -25.89
N GLU A 227 20.22 -0.15 -26.69
CA GLU A 227 19.35 0.10 -27.85
C GLU A 227 17.95 -0.41 -27.59
N ILE A 228 16.97 0.29 -28.13
CA ILE A 228 15.55 -0.02 -28.05
C ILE A 228 15.02 -0.17 -29.46
N GLU A 229 14.31 -1.26 -29.73
CA GLU A 229 13.51 -1.43 -30.93
C GLU A 229 12.04 -1.22 -30.56
N TYR A 230 11.48 -0.10 -31.01
CA TYR A 230 10.05 0.17 -30.93
C TYR A 230 9.37 -0.30 -32.20
N TRP A 231 8.29 -1.06 -32.04
CA TRP A 231 7.37 -1.32 -33.14
C TRP A 231 6.24 -0.31 -33.04
N VAL A 232 6.08 0.47 -34.10
CA VAL A 232 5.13 1.57 -34.18
C VAL A 232 4.18 1.37 -35.36
N ARG A 233 2.94 1.83 -35.23
CA ARG A 233 1.91 1.64 -36.26
C ARG A 233 2.27 2.30 -37.59
N GLY A 234 2.80 3.52 -37.56
CA GLY A 234 3.14 4.31 -38.74
C GLY A 234 4.60 4.78 -38.73
N SER A 235 5.03 5.39 -39.83
CA SER A 235 6.35 6.02 -39.91
C SER A 235 6.48 7.13 -38.86
N ILE A 236 7.72 7.39 -38.46
CA ILE A 236 8.05 8.49 -37.54
C ILE A 236 8.72 9.62 -38.30
N THR A 237 8.52 10.84 -37.80
CA THR A 237 9.33 11.99 -38.20
C THR A 237 10.50 12.07 -37.23
N VAL A 238 11.73 11.99 -37.73
CA VAL A 238 12.93 12.07 -36.88
C VAL A 238 13.42 13.52 -36.82
N PRO A 239 13.39 14.16 -35.63
CA PRO A 239 13.98 15.48 -35.40
C PRO A 239 15.47 15.52 -35.73
N GLU A 240 15.97 16.67 -36.16
CA GLU A 240 17.37 16.82 -36.62
C GLU A 240 18.39 16.47 -35.54
N ASP A 241 18.12 16.83 -34.28
CA ASP A 241 18.98 16.53 -33.14
C ASP A 241 19.05 15.03 -32.82
N MET A 242 18.00 14.27 -33.16
CA MET A 242 17.94 12.81 -32.99
C MET A 242 18.53 12.01 -34.15
N ARG A 243 18.99 12.65 -35.24
CA ARG A 243 19.58 11.95 -36.39
C ARG A 243 21.04 11.60 -36.13
N VAL A 244 21.47 10.45 -36.66
CA VAL A 244 22.91 10.11 -36.67
C VAL A 244 23.63 11.11 -37.57
N LYS A 245 24.56 11.88 -36.99
CA LYS A 245 25.43 12.75 -37.79
C LYS A 245 26.37 11.89 -38.62
N GLN A 246 26.29 12.01 -39.95
CA GLN A 246 27.31 11.46 -40.83
C GLN A 246 28.61 12.22 -40.55
N LYS A 247 29.70 11.47 -40.36
CA LYS A 247 31.05 12.03 -40.22
C LYS A 247 31.61 12.44 -41.57
#